data_AF-A0A7V4SV00-F1
#
_entry.id   AF-A0A7V4SV00-F1
#
_cell.length_a   1.000
_cell.length_b   1.000
_cell.length_c   1.000
_cell.angle_alpha   90.00
_cell.angle_beta   90.00
_cell.angle_gamma   90.00
#
_symmetry.space_group_name_H-M   'P 1'
#
loop_
_entity.id
_entity.type
_entity.pdbx_description
1 polymer ?
#
loop_
_entity_poly.entity_id
_entity_poly.type
_entity_poly.pdbx_seq_one_letter_code
_entity_poly.pdbx_strand_id
1 'polypeptide(L)' 'MAGTCMGIARLDESKMQRVRQLEEELGTPILAVEQICRWTDLDEERLRRLQEAEEELGLVLLAYQVES' A
#
# COMPACT_ATOMS: atom_id res chain seq x y z
N MET A 1 -8.87 -13.73 2.37
CA MET A 1 -9.05 -12.79 1.23
C MET A 1 -7.73 -12.07 1.07
N ALA A 2 -6.97 -12.35 0.01
CA ALA A 2 -5.69 -11.67 -0.22
C ALA A 2 -5.98 -10.25 -0.70
N GLY A 3 -5.72 -9.25 0.15
CA GLY A 3 -5.73 -7.84 -0.23
C GLY A 3 -4.34 -7.38 -0.61
N THR A 4 -4.26 -6.34 -1.43
CA THR A 4 -3.01 -5.65 -1.75
C THR A 4 -3.03 -4.29 -1.07
N CYS A 5 -1.87 -3.83 -0.59
CA CYS A 5 -1.74 -2.45 -0.15
C CYS A 5 -1.08 -1.62 -1.25
N MET A 6 -1.65 -0.46 -1.52
CA MET A 6 -1.13 0.52 -2.47
C MET A 6 -0.40 1.62 -1.72
N GLY A 7 0.71 2.08 -2.28
CA GLY A 7 1.46 3.24 -1.83
C GLY A 7 1.66 4.24 -2.94
N ILE A 8 2.20 5.41 -2.60
CA ILE A 8 2.60 6.41 -3.59
C ILE A 8 3.73 5.85 -4.44
N ALA A 9 3.52 5.83 -5.75
CA ALA A 9 4.51 5.32 -6.68
C ALA A 9 5.76 6.21 -6.70
N ARG A 10 6.95 5.60 -6.65
CA ARG A 10 8.20 6.32 -6.94
C ARG A 10 8.36 6.55 -8.44
N LEU A 11 8.26 7.82 -8.83
CA LEU A 11 8.45 8.25 -10.21
C LEU A 11 9.82 8.88 -10.39
N ASP A 12 10.57 8.39 -11.38
CA ASP A 12 11.72 9.12 -11.92
C ASP A 12 11.25 10.28 -12.81
N GLU A 13 12.18 11.15 -13.21
CA GLU A 13 11.90 12.36 -14.00
C GLU A 13 11.15 12.03 -15.32
N SER A 14 11.51 10.93 -15.98
CA SER A 14 10.89 10.53 -17.25
C SER A 14 9.43 10.09 -17.06
N LYS A 15 9.16 9.31 -16.01
CA LYS A 15 7.80 8.89 -15.66
C LYS A 15 6.96 10.07 -15.19
N MET A 16 7.55 11.00 -14.43
CA MET A 16 6.84 12.18 -13.94
C MET A 16 6.43 13.11 -15.10
N GLN A 17 7.29 13.32 -16.09
CA GLN A 17 6.93 14.09 -17.29
C GLN A 17 5.77 13.45 -18.06
N ARG A 18 5.77 12.12 -18.20
CA ARG A 18 4.68 11.41 -18.87
C ARG A 18 3.36 11.52 -18.11
N VAL A 19 3.38 11.44 -16.78
CA VAL A 19 2.18 11.63 -15.95
C VAL A 19 1.63 13.04 -16.11
N ARG A 20 2.48 14.08 -16.07
CA ARG A 20 2.02 15.48 -16.26
C ARG A 20 1.38 15.71 -17.63
N GLN A 21 1.98 15.17 -18.69
CA GLN A 21 1.38 15.25 -20.03
C GLN A 21 -0.02 14.60 -20.05
N LEU A 22 -0.17 13.46 -19.37
CA LEU A 22 -1.45 12.77 -19.28
C LEU A 22 -2.49 13.55 -18.45
N GLU A 23 -2.06 14.23 -17.39
CA GLU A 23 -2.92 15.14 -16.60
C GLU A 23 -3.44 16.29 -17.46
N GLU A 24 -2.59 16.88 -18.32
CA GLU A 24 -2.98 17.92 -19.27
C GLU A 24 -3.96 17.38 -20.32
N GLU A 25 -3.70 16.21 -20.88
CA GLU A 25 -4.57 15.54 -21.87
C GLU A 25 -5.97 15.22 -21.29
N LEU A 26 -6.04 14.83 -20.01
CA LEU A 26 -7.29 14.46 -19.33
C LEU A 26 -7.98 15.64 -18.64
N GLY A 27 -7.28 16.76 -18.43
CA GLY A 27 -7.79 17.93 -17.73
C GLY A 27 -8.06 17.69 -16.23
N THR A 28 -7.40 16.70 -15.63
CA THR A 28 -7.56 16.34 -14.21
C THR A 28 -6.25 15.83 -13.63
N PRO A 29 -5.94 16.12 -12.34
CA PRO A 29 -4.79 15.53 -11.67
C PRO A 29 -4.92 14.01 -11.55
N ILE A 30 -3.78 13.32 -11.56
CA ILE A 30 -3.67 11.86 -11.50
C ILE A 30 -2.78 11.49 -10.31
N LEU A 31 -3.25 10.55 -9.48
CA LEU A 31 -2.43 9.97 -8.42
C LEU A 31 -1.82 8.65 -8.89
N ALA A 32 -0.49 8.64 -9.05
CA ALA A 32 0.24 7.42 -9.34
C ALA A 32 0.43 6.60 -8.06
N VAL A 33 -0.12 5.38 -8.06
CA VAL A 33 0.02 4.42 -6.97
C VAL A 33 0.71 3.14 -7.46
N GLU A 34 1.50 2.54 -6.59
CA GLU A 34 2.11 1.23 -6.84
C GLU A 34 1.73 0.25 -5.74
N GLN A 35 1.70 -1.03 -6.06
CA GLN A 35 1.49 -2.06 -5.05
C GLN A 35 2.78 -2.18 -4.23
N ILE A 36 2.68 -1.87 -2.92
CA ILE A 36 3.85 -1.92 -2.02
C ILE A 36 3.86 -3.20 -1.17
N CYS A 37 2.73 -3.88 -1.03
CA CYS A 37 2.65 -5.14 -0.30
C CYS A 37 1.43 -5.98 -0.65
N ARG A 38 1.50 -7.26 -0.24
CA ARG A 38 0.34 -8.14 -0.16
C ARG A 38 0.03 -8.42 1.29
N TRP A 39 -1.25 -8.50 1.64
CA TRP A 39 -1.63 -8.93 2.97
C TRP A 39 -1.18 -10.37 3.20
N THR A 40 -0.74 -10.63 4.42
CA THR A 40 -0.35 -11.96 4.83
C THR A 40 -1.52 -12.59 5.56
N ASP A 41 -1.90 -13.80 5.15
CA ASP A 41 -2.78 -14.62 5.98
C ASP A 41 -2.01 -15.04 7.23
N LEU A 42 -2.56 -14.71 8.40
CA LEU A 42 -2.06 -15.17 9.69
C LEU A 42 -2.88 -16.39 10.14
N ASP A 43 -2.20 -17.37 10.73
CA ASP A 43 -2.88 -18.40 11.51
C ASP A 43 -3.52 -17.80 12.78
N GLU A 44 -4.41 -18.56 13.42
CA GLU A 44 -5.19 -18.08 14.57
C GLU A 44 -4.30 -17.61 15.73
N GLU A 45 -3.18 -18.30 15.97
CA GLU A 45 -2.24 -17.95 17.05
C GLU A 45 -1.57 -16.61 16.77
N ARG A 46 -1.05 -16.41 15.55
CA ARG A 46 -0.40 -15.17 15.15
C ARG A 46 -1.37 -14.01 15.06
N LEU A 47 -2.60 -14.25 14.61
CA LEU A 47 -3.65 -13.24 14.57
C LEU A 47 -4.00 -12.76 15.98
N ARG A 48 -4.15 -13.68 16.94
CA ARG A 48 -4.43 -13.34 18.33
C ARG A 48 -3.33 -12.47 18.94
N ARG A 49 -2.07 -12.82 18.70
CA ARG A 49 -0.93 -12.00 19.15
C ARG A 49 -0.91 -10.61 18.54
N LEU A 50 -1.32 -10.48 17.28
CA LEU A 50 -1.43 -9.18 16.62
C LEU A 50 -2.52 -8.33 17.29
N GLN A 51 -3.68 -8.92 17.57
CA GLN A 51 -4.81 -8.24 18.24
C GLN A 51 -4.46 -7.79 19.67
N GLU A 52 -3.78 -8.63 20.44
CA GLU A 52 -3.30 -8.25 21.77
C GLU A 52 -2.35 -7.02 21.70
N ALA A 53 -1.48 -6.96 20.68
CA ALA A 53 -0.61 -5.82 20.45
C ALA A 53 -1.38 -4.57 19.95
N GLU A 54 -2.44 -4.74 19.16
CA GLU A 54 -3.33 -3.64 18.75
C GLU A 54 -3.98 -2.97 19.96
N GLU A 55 -4.49 -3.77 20.90
CA GLU A 55 -5.10 -3.29 22.14
C GLU A 55 -4.08 -2.61 23.05
N GLU A 56 -2.89 -3.19 23.22
CA GLU A 56 -1.80 -2.62 24.04
C GLU A 56 -1.35 -1.25 23.53
N LEU A 57 -1.21 -1.12 22.20
CA LEU A 57 -0.67 0.09 21.57
C LEU A 57 -1.77 1.12 21.23
N GLY A 58 -3.04 0.72 21.25
CA GLY A 58 -4.16 1.56 20.79
C GLY A 58 -4.08 1.86 19.29
N LEU A 59 -3.53 0.93 18.50
CA LEU A 59 -3.32 1.06 17.07
C LEU A 59 -4.02 -0.07 16.32
N VAL A 60 -4.29 0.14 15.04
CA VAL A 60 -4.64 -0.94 14.11
C VAL A 60 -3.37 -1.35 13.38
N LEU A 61 -3.02 -2.63 13.45
CA LEU A 61 -1.81 -3.20 12.89
C LEU A 61 -2.16 -4.10 11.71
N LEU A 62 -1.46 -3.91 10.59
CA LEU A 62 -1.66 -4.70 9.39
C LEU A 62 -0.44 -5.58 9.14
N ALA A 63 -0.64 -6.89 9.06
CA ALA A 63 0.40 -7.82 8.67
C ALA A 63 0.47 -7.95 7.14
N TYR A 64 1.67 -7.74 6.58
CA TYR A 64 1.89 -7.79 5.14
C TYR A 64 3.22 -8.44 4.76
N GLN A 65 3.29 -8.91 3.53
CA GLN A 65 4.48 -9.35 2.83
C GLN A 65 4.97 -8.23 1.92
N VAL A 66 6.22 -7.81 2.10
CA VAL A 66 6.94 -6.99 1.13
C VAL A 66 7.39 -7.93 0.01
N GLU A 67 6.94 -7.69 -1.22
CA GLU A 67 7.61 -8.29 -2.38
C GLU A 67 8.92 -7.49 -2.58
N SER A 68 10.04 -8.11 -2.22
CA SER A 68 11.39 -7.58 -2.47
C SER A 68 11.78 -7.69 -3.93
#